data_AF-A0A5M6HLQ5-F1
#
_entry.id   AF-A0A5M6HLQ5-F1
#
_cell.length_a   1.000
_cell.length_b   1.000
_cell.length_c   1.000
_cell.angle_alpha   90.00
_cell.angle_beta   90.00
_cell.angle_gamma   90.00
#
_symmetry.space_group_name_H-M   'P 1'
#
loop_
_entity.id
_entity.type
_entity.pdbx_description
1 polymer ?
#
loop_
_entity_poly.entity_id
_entity_poly.type
_entity_poly.pdbx_seq_one_letter_code
_entity_poly.pdbx_strand_id
1 'polypeptide(L)'
;MSGAFVLQVDQSLYAPIATLTVGVLAAVFAFWGIQSQRGIARRRATLDFIMKSETDGDMIKARLRFIELSKDVNGLGPWAALDKEKTDEAQKIKLILNEFELIAIGIKRGIIDKQLYCNWFKSGAIKHWDHAEPFVNILRSRTGNNALYIEFQQFVMSIDSKRGNGIKHKIKRLLD
;
A
#
# COMPACT_ATOMS: atom_id res chain seq x y z
N MET A 1 -31.03 67.55 23.27
CA MET A 1 -30.02 66.74 24.00
C MET A 1 -30.76 65.57 24.63
N SER A 2 -30.53 64.30 24.37
CA SER A 2 -29.70 63.59 23.42
C SER A 2 -30.49 62.30 23.15
N GLY A 3 -30.87 62.04 21.90
CA GLY A 3 -31.62 60.83 21.53
C GLY A 3 -30.69 59.64 21.55
N ALA A 4 -30.81 58.78 22.55
CA ALA A 4 -30.13 57.49 22.56
C ALA A 4 -30.86 56.54 21.59
N PHE A 5 -30.43 56.51 20.33
CA PHE A 5 -30.77 55.46 19.37
C PHE A 5 -30.05 54.17 19.82
N VAL A 6 -30.66 53.48 20.79
CA VAL A 6 -30.25 52.13 21.15
C VAL A 6 -30.76 51.22 20.05
N LEU A 7 -29.85 50.65 19.27
CA LEU A 7 -30.14 49.60 18.29
C LEU A 7 -30.83 48.44 19.02
N GLN A 8 -32.15 48.37 18.98
CA GLN A 8 -32.90 47.16 19.34
C GLN A 8 -32.62 46.12 18.26
N VAL A 9 -31.57 45.33 18.45
CA VAL A 9 -31.34 44.12 17.65
C VAL A 9 -32.47 43.16 17.96
N ASP A 10 -33.28 42.83 16.95
CA ASP A 10 -34.49 42.05 17.06
C ASP A 10 -34.18 40.63 17.60
N GLN A 11 -34.80 40.24 18.72
CA GLN A 11 -34.53 38.95 19.40
C GLN A 11 -34.80 37.74 18.48
N SER A 12 -35.66 37.92 17.48
CA SER A 12 -36.00 36.92 16.46
C SER A 12 -34.82 36.55 15.54
N LEU A 13 -33.78 37.38 15.45
CA LEU A 13 -32.61 37.13 14.59
C LEU A 13 -31.55 36.22 15.24
N TYR A 14 -31.53 36.07 16.57
CA TYR A 14 -30.55 35.23 17.27
C TYR A 14 -30.82 33.73 17.10
N ALA A 15 -32.10 33.32 17.12
CA ALA A 15 -32.50 31.92 16.96
C ALA A 15 -32.03 31.29 15.63
N PRO A 16 -32.21 31.93 14.45
CA PRO A 16 -31.70 31.37 13.19
C PRO A 16 -30.17 31.38 13.14
N ILE A 17 -29.50 32.42 13.64
CA ILE A 17 -28.02 32.47 13.69
C ILE A 17 -27.47 31.35 14.57
N ALA A 18 -28.05 31.11 15.75
CA ALA A 18 -27.67 30.01 16.65
C ALA A 18 -27.91 28.63 16.01
N THR A 19 -29.01 28.46 15.27
CA THR A 19 -29.30 27.19 14.58
C THR A 19 -28.27 26.94 13.46
N LEU A 20 -27.92 27.98 12.70
CA LEU A 20 -26.91 27.88 11.64
C LEU A 20 -25.53 27.57 12.21
N THR A 21 -25.12 28.20 13.32
CA THR A 21 -23.81 27.93 13.93
C THR A 21 -23.72 26.51 14.46
N VAL A 22 -24.76 25.99 15.12
CA VAL A 22 -24.82 24.58 15.55
C VAL A 22 -24.75 23.64 14.34
N GLY A 23 -25.48 23.93 13.27
CA GLY A 23 -25.43 23.14 12.04
C GLY A 23 -24.03 23.07 11.41
N VAL A 24 -23.33 24.22 11.34
CA VAL A 24 -21.96 24.28 10.83
C VAL A 24 -21.00 23.51 11.74
N LEU A 25 -21.09 23.67 13.06
CA LEU A 25 -20.25 22.93 14.00
C LEU A 25 -20.47 21.41 13.90
N ALA A 26 -21.73 20.98 13.81
CA ALA A 26 -22.05 19.57 13.62
C ALA A 26 -21.45 19.02 12.31
N ALA A 27 -21.52 19.78 11.21
CA ALA A 27 -20.91 19.39 9.94
C ALA A 27 -19.38 19.25 10.05
N VAL A 28 -18.70 20.17 10.76
CA VAL A 28 -17.26 20.09 11.01
C VAL A 28 -16.89 18.85 11.83
N PHE A 29 -17.61 18.58 12.92
CA PHE A 29 -17.39 17.38 13.73
C PHE A 29 -17.66 16.10 12.96
N ALA A 30 -18.72 16.05 12.15
CA ALA A 30 -19.02 14.91 11.29
C ALA A 30 -17.90 14.66 10.27
N PHE A 31 -17.42 15.71 9.61
CA PHE A 31 -16.29 15.60 8.68
C PHE A 31 -15.03 15.07 9.37
N TRP A 32 -14.69 15.58 10.54
CA TRP A 32 -13.54 15.10 11.31
C TRP A 32 -13.73 13.64 11.75
N GLY A 33 -14.93 13.29 12.22
CA GLY A 33 -15.30 11.92 12.58
C GLY A 33 -15.10 10.94 11.43
N ILE A 34 -15.59 11.26 10.23
CA ILE A 34 -15.43 10.44 9.03
C ILE A 34 -13.94 10.26 8.70
N GLN A 35 -13.15 11.33 8.72
CA GLN A 35 -11.73 11.25 8.40
C GLN A 35 -10.95 10.41 9.42
N SER A 36 -11.27 10.53 10.71
CA SER A 36 -10.70 9.72 11.78
C SER A 36 -11.08 8.23 11.63
N GLN A 37 -12.35 7.95 11.37
CA GLN A 37 -12.86 6.60 11.14
C GLN A 37 -12.18 5.94 9.93
N ARG A 38 -11.98 6.67 8.83
CA ARG A 38 -11.23 6.16 7.67
C ARG A 38 -9.79 5.81 8.04
N GLY A 39 -9.14 6.59 8.91
CA GLY A 39 -7.82 6.27 9.44
C GLY A 39 -7.81 4.96 10.25
N ILE A 40 -8.75 4.80 11.17
CA ILE A 40 -8.89 3.58 12.00
C ILE A 40 -9.20 2.36 11.13
N ALA A 41 -10.12 2.50 10.16
CA ALA A 41 -10.51 1.41 9.26
C ALA A 41 -9.32 0.89 8.44
N ARG A 42 -8.46 1.77 7.92
CA ARG A 42 -7.24 1.37 7.19
C ARG A 42 -6.27 0.59 8.06
N ARG A 43 -6.02 1.07 9.28
CA ARG A 43 -5.13 0.39 10.24
C ARG A 43 -5.68 -0.98 10.61
N ARG A 44 -6.99 -1.08 10.86
CA ARG A 44 -7.66 -2.35 11.13
C ARG A 44 -7.55 -3.32 9.96
N ALA A 45 -7.87 -2.87 8.74
CA ALA A 45 -7.72 -3.70 7.53
C ALA A 45 -6.29 -4.21 7.34
N THR A 46 -5.29 -3.39 7.71
CA THR A 46 -3.87 -3.78 7.67
C THR A 46 -3.55 -4.84 8.72
N LEU A 47 -4.03 -4.68 9.96
CA LEU A 47 -3.84 -5.68 11.02
C LEU A 47 -4.53 -7.00 10.67
N ASP A 48 -5.76 -6.94 10.18
CA ASP A 48 -6.53 -8.13 9.77
C ASP A 48 -5.80 -8.87 8.64
N PHE A 49 -5.23 -8.13 7.69
CA PHE A 49 -4.38 -8.70 6.64
C PHE A 49 -3.13 -9.38 7.21
N ILE A 50 -2.38 -8.71 8.10
CA ILE A 50 -1.17 -9.25 8.72
C ILE A 50 -1.50 -10.52 9.50
N MET A 51 -2.54 -10.49 10.34
CA MET A 51 -2.98 -11.66 11.10
C MET A 51 -3.34 -12.82 10.18
N LYS A 52 -4.04 -12.56 9.08
CA LYS A 52 -4.36 -13.59 8.10
C LYS A 52 -3.09 -14.18 7.45
N SER A 53 -2.16 -13.34 7.01
CA SER A 53 -0.88 -13.79 6.43
C SER A 53 -0.08 -14.68 7.40
N GLU A 54 -0.12 -14.36 8.69
CA GLU A 54 0.64 -15.09 9.74
C GLU A 54 -0.09 -16.32 10.29
N THR A 55 -1.36 -16.52 9.96
CA THR A 55 -2.16 -17.67 10.44
C THR A 55 -2.55 -18.64 9.34
N ASP A 56 -2.53 -18.19 8.08
CA ASP A 56 -2.79 -19.02 6.92
C ASP A 56 -1.64 -20.01 6.71
N GLY A 57 -1.87 -21.26 7.12
CA GLY A 57 -0.88 -22.33 7.04
C GLY A 57 -0.37 -22.59 5.63
N ASP A 58 -1.18 -22.37 4.59
CA ASP A 58 -0.76 -22.57 3.21
C ASP A 58 0.10 -21.40 2.71
N MET A 59 -0.22 -20.17 3.14
CA MET A 59 0.63 -19.02 2.89
C MET A 59 2.00 -19.17 3.57
N ILE A 60 2.02 -19.64 4.82
CA ILE A 60 3.27 -19.89 5.56
C ILE A 60 4.12 -20.94 4.85
N LYS A 61 3.52 -22.07 4.44
CA LYS A 61 4.24 -23.11 3.67
C LYS A 61 4.79 -22.58 2.35
N ALA A 62 3.99 -21.79 1.62
CA ALA A 62 4.43 -21.18 0.38
C ALA A 62 5.59 -20.19 0.59
N ARG A 63 5.56 -19.41 1.68
CA ARG A 63 6.62 -18.47 2.04
C ARG A 63 7.91 -19.19 2.41
N LEU A 64 7.83 -20.27 3.19
CA LEU A 64 8.98 -21.12 3.50
C LEU A 64 9.59 -21.70 2.22
N ARG A 65 8.76 -22.25 1.33
CA ARG A 65 9.23 -22.80 0.06
C ARG A 65 9.86 -21.73 -0.84
N PHE A 66 9.28 -20.54 -0.89
CA PHE A 66 9.87 -19.40 -1.61
C PHE A 66 11.27 -19.08 -1.07
N ILE A 67 11.43 -19.02 0.25
CA ILE A 67 12.73 -18.73 0.88
C ILE A 67 13.74 -19.85 0.59
N GLU A 68 13.33 -21.11 0.67
CA GLU A 68 14.18 -22.26 0.32
C GLU A 68 14.69 -22.15 -1.13
N LEU A 69 13.77 -21.94 -2.08
CA LEU A 69 14.12 -21.82 -3.50
C LEU A 69 14.97 -20.56 -3.78
N SER A 70 14.79 -19.49 -3.01
CA SER A 70 15.57 -18.26 -3.17
C SER A 70 17.03 -18.39 -2.73
N LYS A 71 17.35 -19.41 -1.91
CA LYS A 71 18.71 -19.70 -1.45
C LYS A 71 19.50 -20.59 -2.41
N ASP A 72 18.84 -21.17 -3.42
CA ASP A 72 19.51 -21.98 -4.44
C ASP A 72 20.47 -21.10 -5.27
N VAL A 73 21.54 -21.71 -5.79
CA VAL A 73 22.61 -21.02 -6.53
C VAL A 73 22.07 -20.28 -7.76
N ASN A 74 21.02 -20.83 -8.37
CA ASN A 74 20.36 -20.25 -9.54
C ASN A 74 19.22 -19.29 -9.20
N GLY A 75 18.90 -19.11 -7.90
CA GLY A 75 17.79 -18.30 -7.42
C GLY A 75 16.42 -18.72 -7.98
N LEU A 76 15.48 -17.77 -8.06
CA LEU A 76 14.12 -18.05 -8.52
C LEU A 76 13.95 -18.04 -10.04
N GLY A 77 14.93 -17.51 -10.79
CA GLY A 77 14.85 -17.34 -12.25
C GLY A 77 14.44 -18.59 -13.05
N PRO A 78 15.04 -19.77 -12.80
CA PRO A 78 14.73 -20.99 -13.55
C PRO A 78 13.26 -21.43 -13.47
N TRP A 79 12.54 -21.07 -12.41
CA TRP A 79 11.15 -21.45 -12.21
C TRP A 79 10.17 -20.64 -13.08
N ALA A 80 10.63 -19.57 -13.72
CA ALA A 80 9.84 -18.80 -14.68
C ALA A 80 9.79 -19.45 -16.09
N ALA A 81 10.53 -20.54 -16.30
CA ALA A 81 10.55 -21.26 -17.57
C ALA A 81 9.18 -21.91 -17.88
N LEU A 82 8.87 -22.06 -19.18
CA LEU A 82 7.55 -22.52 -19.63
C LEU A 82 7.25 -23.97 -19.22
N ASP A 83 8.27 -24.81 -19.24
CA ASP A 83 8.24 -26.21 -18.80
C ASP A 83 7.96 -26.36 -17.30
N LYS A 84 8.40 -25.40 -16.49
CA LYS A 84 8.25 -25.41 -15.03
C LYS A 84 7.03 -24.65 -14.53
N GLU A 85 6.28 -23.99 -15.40
CA GLU A 85 5.16 -23.14 -15.00
C GLU A 85 4.07 -23.87 -14.21
N LYS A 86 3.86 -25.16 -14.50
CA LYS A 86 2.86 -25.99 -13.84
C LYS A 86 3.40 -26.73 -12.60
N THR A 87 4.68 -26.56 -12.26
CA THR A 87 5.23 -27.19 -11.05
C THR A 87 4.68 -26.49 -9.80
N ASP A 88 4.59 -27.25 -8.72
CA ASP A 88 4.13 -26.75 -7.43
C ASP A 88 5.01 -25.57 -6.94
N GLU A 89 6.31 -25.61 -7.21
CA GLU A 89 7.27 -24.55 -6.89
C GLU A 89 6.94 -23.23 -7.61
N ALA A 90 6.71 -23.27 -8.92
CA ALA A 90 6.37 -22.08 -9.68
C ALA A 90 5.03 -21.49 -9.23
N GLN A 91 4.06 -22.34 -8.88
CA GLN A 91 2.78 -21.91 -8.34
C GLN A 91 2.93 -21.25 -6.96
N LYS A 92 3.75 -21.81 -6.06
CA LYS A 92 4.06 -21.21 -4.74
C LYS A 92 4.77 -19.87 -4.87
N ILE A 93 5.71 -19.74 -5.81
CA ILE A 93 6.37 -18.45 -6.09
C ILE A 93 5.34 -17.41 -6.56
N LYS A 94 4.48 -17.78 -7.52
CA LYS A 94 3.40 -16.90 -8.01
C LYS A 94 2.42 -16.52 -6.90
N LEU A 95 2.08 -17.46 -6.02
CA LEU A 95 1.19 -17.19 -4.88
C LEU A 95 1.74 -16.09 -3.98
N ILE A 96 3.02 -16.17 -3.63
CA ILE A 96 3.69 -15.14 -2.81
C ILE A 96 3.79 -13.81 -3.55
N LEU A 97 4.10 -13.82 -4.85
CA LEU A 97 4.14 -12.58 -5.64
C LEU A 97 2.76 -11.93 -5.79
N ASN A 98 1.71 -12.74 -5.93
CA ASN A 98 0.33 -12.26 -5.99
C ASN A 98 -0.09 -11.62 -4.65
N GLU A 99 0.35 -12.18 -3.52
CA GLU A 99 0.12 -11.59 -2.20
C GLU A 99 0.79 -10.21 -2.09
N PHE A 100 2.06 -10.09 -2.47
CA PHE A 100 2.76 -8.80 -2.43
C PHE A 100 2.17 -7.77 -3.41
N GLU A 101 1.75 -8.19 -4.59
CA GLU A 101 1.05 -7.32 -5.55
C GLU A 101 -0.27 -6.81 -4.97
N LEU A 102 -1.05 -7.70 -4.34
CA LEU A 102 -2.31 -7.33 -3.69
C LEU A 102 -2.10 -6.31 -2.57
N ILE A 103 -1.08 -6.51 -1.73
CA ILE A 103 -0.72 -5.54 -0.67
C ILE A 103 -0.33 -4.20 -1.28
N ALA A 104 0.52 -4.21 -2.31
CA ALA A 104 0.97 -2.99 -2.97
C ALA A 104 -0.21 -2.21 -3.58
N ILE A 105 -1.15 -2.89 -4.23
CA ILE A 105 -2.41 -2.31 -4.70
C ILE A 105 -3.21 -1.74 -3.54
N GLY A 106 -3.33 -2.49 -2.43
CA GLY A 106 -4.02 -2.05 -1.22
C GLY A 106 -3.42 -0.77 -0.63
N ILE A 107 -2.10 -0.66 -0.61
CA ILE A 107 -1.38 0.54 -0.16
C ILE A 107 -1.62 1.70 -1.13
N LYS A 108 -1.49 1.48 -2.44
CA LYS A 108 -1.70 2.50 -3.47
C LYS A 108 -3.11 3.06 -3.45
N ARG A 109 -4.11 2.21 -3.19
CA ARG A 109 -5.52 2.61 -3.07
C ARG A 109 -5.88 3.18 -1.70
N GLY A 110 -4.93 3.21 -0.76
CA GLY A 110 -5.16 3.68 0.61
C GLY A 110 -6.15 2.81 1.38
N ILE A 111 -6.21 1.51 1.09
CA ILE A 111 -6.96 0.52 1.89
C ILE A 111 -6.07 0.02 3.03
N ILE A 112 -4.80 -0.24 2.70
CA ILE A 112 -3.76 -0.65 3.64
C ILE A 112 -2.95 0.57 4.07
N ASP A 113 -2.66 0.67 5.37
CA ASP A 113 -1.81 1.69 5.94
C ASP A 113 -0.33 1.37 5.66
N LYS A 114 0.27 2.17 4.77
CA LYS A 114 1.67 2.01 4.34
C LYS A 114 2.63 2.04 5.53
N GLN A 115 2.41 2.92 6.49
CA GLN A 115 3.35 3.12 7.59
C GLN A 115 3.33 1.91 8.52
N LEU A 116 2.14 1.43 8.87
CA LEU A 116 1.96 0.23 9.68
C LEU A 116 2.57 -1.00 9.01
N TYR A 117 2.30 -1.20 7.72
CA TYR A 117 2.90 -2.30 6.96
C TYR A 117 4.44 -2.21 6.92
N CYS A 118 5.00 -1.01 6.68
CA CYS A 118 6.45 -0.82 6.68
C CYS A 118 7.09 -1.06 8.05
N ASN A 119 6.44 -0.65 9.14
CA ASN A 119 6.92 -0.91 10.49
C ASN A 119 7.01 -2.40 10.79
N TRP A 120 6.10 -3.20 10.22
CA TRP A 120 6.09 -4.64 10.38
C TRP A 120 7.08 -5.37 9.45
N PHE A 121 7.06 -5.07 8.14
CA PHE A 121 7.70 -5.95 7.15
C PHE A 121 8.44 -5.24 6.01
N LYS A 122 8.95 -4.02 6.25
CA LYS A 122 9.74 -3.27 5.24
C LYS A 122 10.93 -4.07 4.70
N SER A 123 11.81 -4.56 5.57
CA SER A 123 13.04 -5.25 5.17
C SER A 123 12.75 -6.59 4.48
N GLY A 124 11.69 -7.28 4.92
CA GLY A 124 11.22 -8.51 4.29
C GLY A 124 10.76 -8.24 2.86
N ALA A 125 9.87 -7.27 2.66
CA ALA A 125 9.36 -6.90 1.34
C ALA A 125 10.48 -6.57 0.34
N ILE A 126 11.51 -5.81 0.77
CA ILE A 126 12.67 -5.48 -0.08
C ILE A 126 13.42 -6.76 -0.48
N LYS A 127 13.79 -7.61 0.50
CA LYS A 127 14.51 -8.86 0.22
C LYS A 127 13.72 -9.81 -0.67
N HIS A 128 12.41 -9.92 -0.47
CA HIS A 128 11.54 -10.74 -1.30
C HIS A 128 11.54 -10.28 -2.76
N TRP A 129 11.52 -8.96 -3.00
CA TRP A 129 11.68 -8.44 -4.35
C TRP A 129 13.05 -8.75 -4.93
N ASP A 130 14.13 -8.62 -4.16
CA ASP A 130 15.49 -8.92 -4.64
C ASP A 130 15.62 -10.36 -5.14
N HIS A 131 15.00 -11.30 -4.43
CA HIS A 131 14.97 -12.70 -4.84
C HIS A 131 14.03 -12.97 -6.01
N ALA A 132 12.90 -12.26 -6.09
CA ALA A 132 11.87 -12.46 -7.10
C ALA A 132 12.13 -11.72 -8.42
N GLU A 133 12.93 -10.66 -8.42
CA GLU A 133 13.19 -9.82 -9.59
C GLU A 133 13.67 -10.63 -10.81
N PRO A 134 14.60 -11.60 -10.69
CA PRO A 134 14.99 -12.46 -11.82
C PRO A 134 13.82 -13.27 -12.38
N PHE A 135 12.98 -13.85 -11.50
CA PHE A 135 11.78 -14.60 -11.90
C PHE A 135 10.78 -13.71 -12.65
N VAL A 136 10.48 -12.53 -12.09
CA VAL A 136 9.54 -11.58 -12.67
C VAL A 136 10.04 -11.07 -14.02
N ASN A 137 11.32 -10.74 -14.16
CA ASN A 137 11.89 -10.24 -15.42
C ASN A 137 11.86 -11.29 -16.54
N ILE A 138 12.17 -12.55 -16.23
CA ILE A 138 12.04 -13.66 -17.19
C ILE A 138 10.57 -13.84 -17.58
N LEU A 139 9.66 -13.83 -16.60
CA LEU A 139 8.23 -13.98 -16.85
C LEU A 139 7.67 -12.85 -17.73
N ARG A 140 8.05 -11.60 -17.47
CA ARG A 140 7.68 -10.43 -18.29
C ARG A 140 8.21 -10.55 -19.72
N SER A 141 9.49 -10.91 -19.87
CA SER A 141 10.12 -11.09 -21.19
C SER A 141 9.44 -12.18 -22.00
N ARG A 142 9.09 -13.29 -21.35
CA ARG A 142 8.41 -14.44 -21.96
C ARG A 142 6.97 -14.13 -22.38
N THR A 143 6.22 -13.42 -21.54
CA THR A 143 4.80 -13.11 -21.77
C THR A 143 4.59 -11.85 -22.62
N GLY A 144 5.64 -11.04 -22.81
CA GLY A 144 5.53 -9.71 -23.42
C GLY A 144 4.80 -8.69 -22.55
N ASN A 145 4.48 -9.01 -21.29
CA ASN A 145 3.71 -8.15 -20.40
C ASN A 145 4.60 -7.56 -19.30
N ASN A 146 5.08 -6.33 -19.52
CA ASN A 146 5.91 -5.61 -18.56
C ASN A 146 5.14 -5.13 -17.30
N ALA A 147 3.82 -5.20 -17.29
CA ALA A 147 2.99 -4.76 -16.16
C ALA A 147 2.85 -5.83 -15.06
N LEU A 148 3.31 -7.07 -15.27
CA LEU A 148 3.25 -8.12 -14.26
C LEU A 148 4.01 -7.71 -13.00
N TYR A 149 3.36 -7.74 -11.84
CA TYR A 149 3.96 -7.42 -10.54
C TYR A 149 4.55 -6.00 -10.44
N ILE A 150 4.01 -5.05 -11.22
CA ILE A 150 4.53 -3.68 -11.26
C ILE A 150 4.21 -2.92 -9.98
N GLU A 151 3.08 -3.21 -9.32
CA GLU A 151 2.71 -2.49 -8.11
C GLU A 151 3.64 -2.90 -6.96
N PHE A 152 3.99 -4.18 -6.85
CA PHE A 152 4.97 -4.66 -5.89
C PHE A 152 6.35 -4.01 -6.12
N GLN A 153 6.80 -3.95 -7.39
CA GLN A 153 8.03 -3.27 -7.75
C GLN A 153 8.01 -1.78 -7.34
N GLN A 154 6.94 -1.05 -7.68
CA GLN A 154 6.78 0.36 -7.35
C GLN A 154 6.73 0.57 -5.83
N PHE A 155 6.05 -0.31 -5.10
CA PHE A 155 6.00 -0.27 -3.66
C PHE A 155 7.40 -0.39 -3.04
N VAL A 156 8.20 -1.37 -3.45
CA VAL A 156 9.58 -1.57 -2.97
C VAL A 156 10.47 -0.36 -3.31
N MET A 157 10.37 0.17 -4.53
CA MET A 157 11.06 1.40 -4.92
C MET A 157 10.66 2.60 -4.06
N SER A 158 9.41 2.66 -3.60
CA SER A 158 8.91 3.76 -2.77
C SER A 158 9.36 3.71 -1.30
N ILE A 159 9.87 2.56 -0.83
CA ILE A 159 10.31 2.35 0.56
C ILE A 159 11.84 2.22 0.68
N ASP A 160 12.53 1.87 -0.41
CA ASP A 160 13.98 1.85 -0.52
C ASP A 160 14.53 3.13 -1.17
N SER A 161 14.87 4.11 -0.32
CA SER A 161 15.40 5.41 -0.75
C SER A 161 16.73 5.32 -1.52
N LYS A 162 17.52 4.26 -1.33
CA LYS A 162 18.78 4.05 -2.08
C LYS A 162 18.50 3.71 -3.55
N ARG A 163 17.50 2.87 -3.83
CA ARG A 163 17.04 2.54 -5.19
C ARG A 163 16.37 3.72 -5.89
N GLY A 164 15.53 4.48 -5.18
CA GLY A 164 14.87 5.67 -5.74
C GLY A 164 15.85 6.76 -6.19
N ASN A 165 16.96 6.96 -5.48
CA ASN A 165 17.98 7.95 -5.83
C ASN A 165 18.88 7.52 -6.99
N GLY A 166 19.12 6.21 -7.18
CA GLY A 166 19.90 5.69 -8.31
C GLY A 166 19.25 5.94 -9.68
N ILE A 167 17.91 5.85 -9.76
CA ILE A 167 17.15 6.13 -10.98
C ILE A 167 17.15 7.63 -11.29
N LYS A 168 16.96 8.49 -10.28
CA LYS A 168 17.05 9.96 -10.45
C LYS A 168 18.41 10.40 -10.99
N HIS A 169 19.50 9.80 -10.49
CA HIS A 169 20.85 10.09 -10.99
C HIS A 169 21.08 9.57 -12.42
N LYS A 170 20.50 8.42 -12.78
CA LYS A 170 20.60 7.86 -14.14
C LYS A 170 19.82 8.69 -15.16
N ILE A 171 18.65 9.22 -14.80
CA ILE A 171 17.85 10.11 -15.64
C ILE A 171 18.54 11.47 -15.81
N LYS A 172 19.11 12.04 -14.73
CA LYS A 172 19.85 13.30 -14.82
C LYS A 172 21.07 13.19 -15.76
N ARG A 173 21.81 12.10 -15.70
CA ARG A 173 22.95 11.81 -16.61
C ARG A 173 22.59 11.53 -18.08
N LEU A 174 21.31 11.37 -18.40
CA LEU A 174 20.83 11.18 -19.78
C LEU A 174 20.26 12.49 -20.37
N LEU A 175 20.12 13.52 -19.53
CA LEU A 175 19.62 14.84 -19.89
C LEU A 175 20.71 15.93 -19.81
N ASP A 176 21.89 15.57 -19.31
CA ASP A 176 23.15 16.34 -19.34
C ASP A 176 24.07 15.71 -20.40
#